data_AF-A0A367WCK0-F1
#
_entry.id   AF-A0A367WCK0-F1
#
_cell.length_a   1.000
_cell.length_b   1.000
_cell.length_c   1.000
_cell.angle_alpha   90.00
_cell.angle_beta   90.00
_cell.angle_gamma   90.00
#
_symmetry.space_group_name_H-M   'P 1'
#
loop_
_entity.id
_entity.type
_entity.pdbx_description
1 polymer ?
#
loop_
_entity_poly.entity_id
_entity_poly.type
_entity_poly.pdbx_seq_one_letter_code
_entity_poly.pdbx_strand_id
1 'polypeptide(L)'
;MIDLSHLRGKTIAVLGLGKSGLASVKALINSGAIVWAWDDNPAGREQIEPLGLAPINLAECDWTEPDMLVISPGIPSTFPTPHPAAEKARRAGKPIICDVELLCTAQPDVPTLAITGTNGKSTTTALTAHIIAQAGIKTQAGGNLGNAALGLEPSTVDDCLVLELSSYQLDLLEHAAFDACALLNITPDHLDRHGGMDGYIGAKRQIFARNKGPKWAIISVDDEPCAKMAVELAREGGRHIIEVSVKSTVDHGIFVDENGWLIDDLTGAKTQILDLATVTHMPGKHNWQNIAFAYGLCRARGVDATRIIDGIMTFPGLAHRQERLGSIGNVIFVNDSKATNAEASAKALSAYQNIHWIVGGKPKEGGIAGLEEFYPNIKKAYLIGEAEDAFALTLGNDLPWEKCKTLDVATKAALKDALSGGEETAVVMLTPACASFDQFKSFEARGDAFRDLYSQLADANTAGKVGA
;
A
#
# COMPACT_ATOMS: atom_id res chain seq x y z
N MET A 1 6.01 -8.75 21.38
CA MET A 1 7.10 -8.01 20.71
C MET A 1 8.14 -8.97 20.18
N ILE A 2 8.69 -8.70 18.99
CA ILE A 2 9.71 -9.53 18.33
C ILE A 2 10.97 -9.66 19.19
N ASP A 3 11.49 -10.87 19.32
CA ASP A 3 12.71 -11.17 20.08
C ASP A 3 13.97 -10.90 19.23
N LEU A 4 14.77 -9.91 19.64
CA LEU A 4 16.06 -9.58 19.02
C LEU A 4 17.22 -9.94 19.96
N SER A 5 17.06 -10.95 20.83
CA SER A 5 18.05 -11.33 21.86
C SER A 5 19.43 -11.69 21.30
N HIS A 6 19.53 -12.07 20.02
CA HIS A 6 20.79 -12.24 19.31
C HIS A 6 21.63 -10.95 19.20
N LEU A 7 21.02 -9.76 19.43
CA LEU A 7 21.67 -8.45 19.49
C LEU A 7 21.95 -7.99 20.93
N ARG A 8 21.79 -8.84 21.94
CA ARG A 8 22.05 -8.47 23.33
C ARG A 8 23.50 -7.97 23.51
N GLY A 9 23.64 -6.82 24.17
CA GLY A 9 24.94 -6.18 24.43
C GLY A 9 25.59 -5.54 23.21
N LYS A 10 24.95 -5.60 22.03
CA LYS A 10 25.40 -4.90 20.82
C LYS A 10 24.94 -3.45 20.85
N THR A 11 25.75 -2.55 20.30
CA THR A 11 25.39 -1.13 20.17
C THR A 11 24.72 -0.92 18.82
N ILE A 12 23.44 -0.59 18.82
CA ILE A 12 22.63 -0.44 17.61
C ILE A 12 22.23 1.01 17.46
N ALA A 13 22.69 1.65 16.39
CA ALA A 13 22.31 3.00 16.04
C ALA A 13 20.97 2.99 15.30
N VAL A 14 19.99 3.79 15.73
CA VAL A 14 18.66 3.93 15.12
C VAL A 14 18.48 5.38 14.65
N LEU A 15 18.32 5.56 13.35
CA LEU A 15 18.13 6.88 12.72
C LEU A 15 16.71 7.04 12.18
N GLY A 16 16.05 8.12 12.59
CA GLY A 16 14.64 8.41 12.35
C GLY A 16 13.76 7.69 13.37
N LEU A 17 12.90 8.44 14.04
CA LEU A 17 12.06 8.03 15.19
C LEU A 17 10.57 8.19 14.87
N GLY A 18 10.21 8.05 13.60
CA GLY A 18 8.83 7.82 13.18
C GLY A 18 8.32 6.45 13.61
N LYS A 19 7.24 5.98 13.00
CA LYS A 19 6.57 4.72 13.38
C LYS A 19 7.51 3.50 13.41
N SER A 20 8.27 3.26 12.34
CA SER A 20 9.23 2.15 12.26
C SER A 20 10.40 2.32 13.21
N GLY A 21 11.02 3.50 13.25
CA GLY A 21 12.16 3.78 14.11
C GLY A 21 11.86 3.58 15.60
N LEU A 22 10.73 4.11 16.08
CA LEU A 22 10.34 3.95 17.48
C LEU A 22 10.00 2.48 17.82
N ALA A 23 9.42 1.73 16.88
CA ALA A 23 9.21 0.29 17.04
C ALA A 23 10.54 -0.46 17.15
N SER A 24 11.54 -0.12 16.32
CA SER A 24 12.89 -0.67 16.40
C SER A 24 13.55 -0.37 17.74
N VAL A 25 13.52 0.87 18.22
CA VAL A 25 14.07 1.25 19.53
C VAL A 25 13.49 0.40 20.65
N LYS A 26 12.15 0.26 20.70
CA LYS A 26 11.46 -0.52 21.72
C LYS A 26 11.84 -2.00 21.67
N ALA A 27 11.89 -2.61 20.48
CA ALA A 27 12.29 -4.01 20.29
C ALA A 27 13.74 -4.27 20.71
N LEU A 28 14.64 -3.36 20.37
CA LEU A 28 16.06 -3.46 20.71
C LEU A 28 16.31 -3.34 22.22
N ILE A 29 15.70 -2.35 22.88
CA ILE A 29 15.80 -2.17 24.34
C ILE A 29 15.29 -3.44 25.06
N ASN A 30 14.11 -3.92 24.69
CA ASN A 30 13.52 -5.10 25.33
C ASN A 30 14.34 -6.38 25.13
N SER A 31 15.15 -6.43 24.07
CA SER A 31 16.03 -7.55 23.77
C SER A 31 17.41 -7.43 24.44
N GLY A 32 17.69 -6.31 25.10
CA GLY A 32 18.95 -6.04 25.80
C GLY A 32 20.07 -5.50 24.92
N ALA A 33 19.74 -4.92 23.76
CA ALA A 33 20.70 -4.15 22.96
C ALA A 33 20.95 -2.76 23.59
N ILE A 34 22.13 -2.20 23.35
CA ILE A 34 22.46 -0.82 23.70
C ILE A 34 22.02 0.06 22.54
N VAL A 35 21.03 0.95 22.75
CA VAL A 35 20.43 1.71 21.65
C VAL A 35 20.93 3.15 21.63
N TRP A 36 21.45 3.57 20.48
CA TRP A 36 21.76 4.97 20.18
C TRP A 36 20.71 5.49 19.20
N ALA A 37 19.89 6.44 19.63
CA ALA A 37 18.74 6.89 18.84
C ALA A 37 18.85 8.37 18.47
N TRP A 38 18.48 8.69 17.22
CA TRP A 38 18.44 10.06 16.72
C TRP A 38 17.32 10.28 15.71
N ASP A 39 16.73 11.46 15.76
CA ASP A 39 15.90 12.02 14.70
C ASP A 39 16.36 13.46 14.46
N ASP A 40 16.38 13.92 13.21
CA ASP A 40 16.76 15.31 12.90
C ASP A 40 15.69 16.29 13.38
N ASN A 41 14.43 15.84 13.47
CA ASN A 41 13.34 16.60 14.04
C ASN A 41 13.39 16.56 15.58
N PRO A 42 13.43 17.73 16.27
CA PRO A 42 13.33 17.79 17.73
C PRO A 42 12.16 17.00 18.33
N ALA A 43 10.98 17.08 17.73
CA ALA A 43 9.80 16.36 18.20
C ALA A 43 9.96 14.82 18.07
N GLY A 44 10.78 14.36 17.12
CA GLY A 44 11.18 12.96 17.03
C GLY A 44 12.04 12.53 18.21
N ARG A 45 13.00 13.37 18.61
CA ARG A 45 13.92 13.09 19.73
C ARG A 45 13.24 13.06 21.08
N GLU A 46 12.21 13.85 21.31
CA GLU A 46 11.45 13.82 22.57
C GLU A 46 10.76 12.46 22.83
N GLN A 47 10.51 11.66 21.78
CA GLN A 47 9.83 10.37 21.91
C GLN A 47 10.65 9.27 22.60
N ILE A 48 11.97 9.44 22.71
CA ILE A 48 12.86 8.42 23.32
C ILE A 48 13.18 8.71 24.79
N GLU A 49 12.91 9.91 25.31
CA GLU A 49 13.11 10.24 26.72
C GLU A 49 12.29 9.34 27.67
N PRO A 50 11.00 9.05 27.40
CA PRO A 50 10.22 8.12 28.23
C PRO A 50 10.73 6.68 28.20
N LEU A 51 11.60 6.34 27.26
CA LEU A 51 12.26 5.03 27.16
C LEU A 51 13.60 5.00 27.92
N GLY A 52 13.97 6.10 28.60
CA GLY A 52 15.22 6.22 29.36
C GLY A 52 16.46 6.44 28.49
N LEU A 53 16.30 6.88 27.24
CA LEU A 53 17.40 7.16 26.33
C LEU A 53 17.66 8.67 26.22
N ALA A 54 18.94 9.03 26.19
CA ALA A 54 19.38 10.35 25.73
C ALA A 54 19.64 10.29 24.22
N PRO A 55 19.21 11.31 23.44
CA PRO A 55 19.48 11.36 22.00
C PRO A 55 20.99 11.50 21.74
N ILE A 56 21.52 10.70 20.82
CA ILE A 56 22.93 10.73 20.41
C ILE A 56 22.99 11.12 18.93
N ASN A 57 23.62 12.25 18.61
CA ASN A 57 23.72 12.70 17.23
C ASN A 57 24.59 11.75 16.40
N LEU A 58 23.92 10.88 15.62
CA LEU A 58 24.58 9.86 14.79
C LEU A 58 25.41 10.45 13.65
N ALA A 59 25.16 11.71 13.27
CA ALA A 59 25.99 12.42 12.31
C ALA A 59 27.32 12.91 12.92
N GLU A 60 27.45 12.93 14.24
CA GLU A 60 28.61 13.48 14.97
C GLU A 60 29.34 12.43 15.81
N CYS A 61 28.67 11.34 16.20
CA CYS A 61 29.25 10.29 17.04
C CYS A 61 30.43 9.55 16.39
N ASP A 62 31.18 8.84 17.23
CA ASP A 62 32.18 7.87 16.78
C ASP A 62 31.48 6.59 16.32
N TRP A 63 31.78 6.16 15.09
CA TRP A 63 31.22 4.97 14.46
C TRP A 63 32.04 3.70 14.70
N THR A 64 33.10 3.77 15.52
CA THR A 64 33.82 2.58 15.97
C THR A 64 32.96 1.70 16.90
N GLU A 65 32.11 2.31 17.73
CA GLU A 65 31.29 1.62 18.74
C GLU A 65 30.03 0.93 18.19
N PRO A 66 29.18 1.57 17.34
CA PRO A 66 27.99 0.92 16.82
C PRO A 66 28.32 -0.31 15.96
N ASP A 67 27.57 -1.39 16.14
CA ASP A 67 27.67 -2.61 15.35
C ASP A 67 26.95 -2.47 14.00
N MET A 68 25.87 -1.68 13.92
CA MET A 68 25.08 -1.44 12.70
C MET A 68 24.25 -0.16 12.82
N LEU A 69 23.73 0.29 11.66
CA LEU A 69 22.74 1.37 11.55
C LEU A 69 21.39 0.80 11.10
N VAL A 70 20.37 0.97 11.93
CA VAL A 70 18.96 0.78 11.58
C VAL A 70 18.39 2.12 11.15
N ILE A 71 18.06 2.27 9.88
CA ILE A 71 17.61 3.55 9.32
C ILE A 71 16.14 3.49 8.90
N SER A 72 15.39 4.53 9.24
CA SER A 72 14.04 4.72 8.73
C SER A 72 14.08 4.83 7.20
N PRO A 73 13.29 4.05 6.44
CA PRO A 73 13.43 3.96 4.98
C PRO A 73 13.31 5.30 4.23
N GLY A 74 12.56 6.27 4.77
CA GLY A 74 12.44 7.61 4.18
C GLY A 74 13.74 8.41 4.17
N ILE A 75 14.73 8.09 5.02
CA ILE A 75 15.99 8.84 5.13
C ILE A 75 16.99 8.32 4.09
N PRO A 76 17.58 9.16 3.23
CA PRO A 76 18.55 8.76 2.22
C PRO A 76 19.76 8.01 2.76
N SER A 77 19.98 6.76 2.32
CA SER A 77 21.24 6.02 2.52
C SER A 77 22.21 6.17 1.34
N THR A 78 21.69 6.56 0.17
CA THR A 78 22.43 6.70 -1.09
C THR A 78 22.01 7.98 -1.85
N PHE A 79 20.87 7.97 -2.54
CA PHE A 79 20.36 9.10 -3.33
C PHE A 79 19.24 9.85 -2.60
N PRO A 80 18.99 11.14 -2.95
CA PRO A 80 19.80 11.99 -3.84
C PRO A 80 21.11 12.46 -3.18
N THR A 81 21.14 12.54 -1.86
CA THR A 81 22.34 12.77 -1.06
C THR A 81 22.22 11.94 0.20
N PRO A 82 23.19 11.11 0.54
CA PRO A 82 23.10 10.22 1.68
C PRO A 82 23.16 11.05 2.98
N HIS A 83 22.38 10.66 3.98
CA HIS A 83 22.43 11.27 5.29
C HIS A 83 23.84 11.09 5.89
N PRO A 84 24.42 12.09 6.57
CA PRO A 84 25.79 12.00 7.10
C PRO A 84 26.07 10.78 7.99
N ALA A 85 25.09 10.36 8.79
CA ALA A 85 25.19 9.14 9.60
C ALA A 85 25.30 7.86 8.73
N ALA A 86 24.56 7.77 7.62
CA ALA A 86 24.65 6.64 6.69
C ALA A 86 26.01 6.61 5.98
N GLU A 87 26.54 7.77 5.58
CA GLU A 87 27.90 7.90 5.05
C GLU A 87 28.95 7.40 6.04
N LYS A 88 28.87 7.82 7.31
CA LYS A 88 29.81 7.40 8.35
C LYS A 88 29.73 5.91 8.64
N ALA A 89 28.51 5.36 8.78
CA ALA A 89 28.30 3.92 8.95
C ALA A 89 28.95 3.12 7.81
N ARG A 90 28.70 3.52 6.56
CA ARG A 90 29.30 2.91 5.37
C ARG A 90 30.83 2.97 5.38
N ARG A 91 31.41 4.13 5.70
CA ARG A 91 32.88 4.29 5.80
C ARG A 91 33.50 3.45 6.90
N ALA A 92 32.76 3.22 7.98
CA ALA A 92 33.16 2.34 9.08
C ALA A 92 32.88 0.85 8.81
N GLY A 93 32.37 0.49 7.62
CA GLY A 93 32.05 -0.89 7.24
C GLY A 93 30.90 -1.49 8.05
N LYS A 94 29.99 -0.66 8.58
CA LYS A 94 28.85 -1.10 9.38
C LYS A 94 27.63 -1.36 8.48
N PRO A 95 26.88 -2.46 8.68
CA PRO A 95 25.63 -2.72 7.98
C PRO A 95 24.64 -1.56 8.12
N ILE A 96 23.89 -1.28 7.05
CA ILE A 96 22.83 -0.26 7.04
C ILE A 96 21.54 -0.93 6.63
N ILE A 97 20.67 -1.16 7.62
CA ILE A 97 19.49 -2.02 7.48
C ILE A 97 18.21 -1.30 7.90
N CYS A 98 17.05 -1.91 7.62
CA CYS A 98 15.74 -1.43 8.09
C CYS A 98 15.07 -2.37 9.09
N ASP A 99 13.90 -1.99 9.59
CA ASP A 99 13.10 -2.79 10.54
C ASP A 99 12.65 -4.14 9.98
N VAL A 100 12.42 -4.23 8.67
CA VAL A 100 12.07 -5.49 7.98
C VAL A 100 13.22 -6.50 8.04
N GLU A 101 14.46 -6.04 7.88
CA GLU A 101 15.65 -6.88 8.00
C GLU A 101 15.74 -7.51 9.39
N LEU A 102 15.53 -6.70 10.44
CA LEU A 102 15.51 -7.18 11.83
C LEU A 102 14.38 -8.19 12.08
N LEU A 103 13.18 -7.94 11.55
CA LEU A 103 12.06 -8.88 11.68
C LEU A 103 12.38 -10.24 11.07
N CYS A 104 12.87 -10.26 9.83
CA CYS A 104 13.08 -11.49 9.07
C CYS A 104 14.27 -12.29 9.60
N THR A 105 15.33 -11.62 10.04
CA THR A 105 16.50 -12.28 10.64
C THR A 105 16.21 -12.83 12.04
N ALA A 106 15.29 -12.22 12.78
CA ALA A 106 14.83 -12.73 14.08
C ALA A 106 13.88 -13.93 13.97
N GLN A 107 13.14 -14.04 12.86
CA GLN A 107 12.15 -15.08 12.64
C GLN A 107 12.34 -15.75 11.26
N PRO A 108 13.52 -16.35 11.00
CA PRO A 108 13.86 -16.85 9.67
C PRO A 108 13.02 -18.05 9.21
N ASP A 109 12.41 -18.78 10.15
CA ASP A 109 11.60 -19.96 9.86
C ASP A 109 10.10 -19.64 9.73
N VAL A 110 9.68 -18.40 9.95
CA VAL A 110 8.26 -18.00 9.82
C VAL A 110 7.92 -17.77 8.34
N PRO A 111 6.93 -18.47 7.78
CA PRO A 111 6.52 -18.28 6.40
C PRO A 111 6.18 -16.82 6.10
N THR A 112 6.89 -16.21 5.17
CA THR A 112 6.79 -14.79 4.87
C THR A 112 6.53 -14.56 3.37
N LEU A 113 5.43 -13.89 3.07
CA LEU A 113 5.05 -13.45 1.73
C LEU A 113 5.36 -11.97 1.59
N ALA A 114 6.18 -11.58 0.61
CA ALA A 114 6.59 -10.19 0.40
C ALA A 114 5.96 -9.62 -0.87
N ILE A 115 5.44 -8.40 -0.81
CA ILE A 115 4.71 -7.77 -1.91
C ILE A 115 5.30 -6.38 -2.18
N THR A 116 5.73 -6.14 -3.42
CA THR A 116 6.16 -4.83 -3.89
C THR A 116 5.58 -4.49 -5.27
N GLY A 117 5.73 -3.23 -5.65
CA GLY A 117 5.22 -2.66 -6.90
C GLY A 117 5.09 -1.15 -6.77
N THR A 118 4.79 -0.44 -7.86
CA THR A 118 4.45 0.99 -7.75
C THR A 118 3.05 1.12 -7.14
N ASN A 119 2.08 0.40 -7.69
CA ASN A 119 0.66 0.45 -7.34
C ASN A 119 0.12 -0.91 -6.89
N GLY A 120 -1.03 -0.91 -6.18
CA GLY A 120 -1.74 -2.15 -5.79
C GLY A 120 -1.20 -2.88 -4.54
N LYS A 121 -0.02 -2.51 -4.07
CA LYS A 121 0.68 -3.14 -2.92
C LYS A 121 -0.22 -3.34 -1.70
N SER A 122 -0.86 -2.28 -1.22
CA SER A 122 -1.65 -2.35 0.01
C SER A 122 -2.86 -3.25 -0.12
N THR A 123 -3.60 -3.12 -1.23
CA THR A 123 -4.78 -3.93 -1.50
C THR A 123 -4.40 -5.40 -1.61
N THR A 124 -3.34 -5.72 -2.36
CA THR A 124 -2.85 -7.09 -2.51
C THR A 124 -2.37 -7.67 -1.17
N THR A 125 -1.67 -6.88 -0.35
CA THR A 125 -1.19 -7.30 0.98
C THR A 125 -2.36 -7.60 1.92
N ALA A 126 -3.33 -6.70 2.01
CA ALA A 126 -4.49 -6.87 2.86
C ALA A 126 -5.39 -8.03 2.39
N LEU A 127 -5.61 -8.16 1.08
CA LEU A 127 -6.39 -9.26 0.50
C LEU A 127 -5.70 -10.61 0.74
N THR A 128 -4.39 -10.71 0.49
CA THR A 128 -3.62 -11.93 0.74
C THR A 128 -3.69 -12.33 2.22
N ALA A 129 -3.48 -11.37 3.14
CA ALA A 129 -3.57 -11.64 4.56
C ALA A 129 -4.98 -12.07 5.00
N HIS A 130 -6.03 -11.45 4.46
CA HIS A 130 -7.42 -11.82 4.72
C HIS A 130 -7.71 -13.24 4.24
N ILE A 131 -7.32 -13.59 3.01
CA ILE A 131 -7.53 -14.93 2.46
C ILE A 131 -6.84 -15.99 3.31
N ILE A 132 -5.58 -15.79 3.68
CA ILE A 132 -4.80 -16.76 4.47
C ILE A 132 -5.39 -16.89 5.89
N ALA A 133 -5.84 -15.79 6.48
CA ALA A 133 -6.54 -15.82 7.77
C ALA A 133 -7.88 -16.58 7.69
N GLN A 134 -8.70 -16.36 6.66
CA GLN A 134 -9.92 -17.15 6.39
C GLN A 134 -9.60 -18.63 6.12
N ALA A 135 -8.41 -18.91 5.59
CA ALA A 135 -7.88 -20.26 5.45
C ALA A 135 -7.40 -20.87 6.80
N GLY A 136 -7.68 -20.23 7.94
CA GLY A 136 -7.40 -20.77 9.28
C GLY A 136 -5.93 -20.73 9.67
N ILE A 137 -5.09 -20.02 8.91
CA ILE A 137 -3.68 -19.79 9.22
C ILE A 137 -3.58 -18.44 9.92
N LYS A 138 -3.03 -18.40 11.14
CA LYS A 138 -2.82 -17.15 11.87
C LYS A 138 -1.89 -16.26 11.05
N THR A 139 -2.39 -15.09 10.66
CA THR A 139 -1.73 -14.23 9.68
C THR A 139 -1.65 -12.80 10.16
N GLN A 140 -0.53 -12.14 9.89
CA GLN A 140 -0.34 -10.72 10.16
C GLN A 140 0.13 -10.00 8.90
N ALA A 141 -0.48 -8.85 8.60
CA ALA A 141 -0.02 -7.94 7.57
C ALA A 141 0.78 -6.78 8.19
N GLY A 142 1.90 -6.42 7.57
CA GLY A 142 2.75 -5.34 8.09
C GLY A 142 3.79 -4.81 7.09
N GLY A 143 4.80 -4.15 7.63
CA GLY A 143 5.88 -3.54 6.85
C GLY A 143 5.54 -2.09 6.52
N ASN A 144 5.39 -1.77 5.24
CA ASN A 144 4.98 -0.44 4.77
C ASN A 144 3.47 -0.17 4.93
N LEU A 145 2.66 -1.23 5.12
CA LEU A 145 1.24 -1.16 5.39
C LEU A 145 0.96 -1.42 6.86
N GLY A 146 0.05 -0.64 7.46
CA GLY A 146 -0.43 -0.93 8.81
C GLY A 146 0.71 -0.82 9.82
N ASN A 147 0.97 -1.90 10.58
CA ASN A 147 2.02 -1.93 11.60
C ASN A 147 3.42 -1.98 10.96
N ALA A 148 4.36 -1.25 11.57
CA ALA A 148 5.77 -1.40 11.26
C ALA A 148 6.21 -2.85 11.48
N ALA A 149 7.28 -3.30 10.83
CA ALA A 149 7.69 -4.71 10.84
C ALA A 149 7.91 -5.24 12.27
N LEU A 150 8.62 -4.47 13.10
CA LEU A 150 8.88 -4.82 14.51
C LEU A 150 7.71 -4.48 15.47
N GLY A 151 6.63 -3.90 14.94
CA GLY A 151 5.37 -3.71 15.65
C GLY A 151 4.41 -4.90 15.51
N LEU A 152 4.78 -5.93 14.74
CA LEU A 152 4.03 -7.18 14.65
C LEU A 152 4.25 -8.05 15.89
N GLU A 153 3.32 -8.96 16.14
CA GLU A 153 3.47 -9.95 17.21
C GLU A 153 4.34 -11.13 16.76
N PRO A 154 5.08 -11.76 17.69
CA PRO A 154 5.82 -12.98 17.41
C PRO A 154 4.94 -14.05 16.76
N SER A 155 5.53 -14.71 15.77
CA SER A 155 4.88 -15.71 14.93
C SER A 155 5.71 -17.00 14.93
N THR A 156 5.08 -18.10 14.57
CA THR A 156 5.72 -19.43 14.49
C THR A 156 5.73 -19.96 13.06
N VAL A 157 6.35 -21.12 12.84
CA VAL A 157 6.41 -21.78 11.52
C VAL A 157 5.03 -22.13 10.94
N ASP A 158 4.00 -22.21 11.79
CA ASP A 158 2.61 -22.48 11.39
C ASP A 158 1.83 -21.21 11.03
N ASP A 159 2.38 -20.04 11.35
CA ASP A 159 1.77 -18.74 11.07
C ASP A 159 2.17 -18.25 9.65
N CYS A 160 1.72 -17.04 9.29
CA CYS A 160 2.14 -16.38 8.05
C CYS A 160 2.31 -14.87 8.27
N LEU A 161 3.41 -14.33 7.75
CA LEU A 161 3.60 -12.88 7.62
C LEU A 161 3.33 -12.48 6.17
N VAL A 162 2.59 -11.39 5.98
CA VAL A 162 2.37 -10.79 4.66
C VAL A 162 2.88 -9.35 4.71
N LEU A 163 4.04 -9.12 4.09
CA LEU A 163 4.77 -7.86 4.21
C LEU A 163 4.62 -7.01 2.94
N GLU A 164 4.08 -5.81 3.11
CA GLU A 164 4.17 -4.78 2.08
C GLU A 164 5.57 -4.15 2.14
N LEU A 165 6.32 -4.18 1.03
CA LEU A 165 7.67 -3.61 0.95
C LEU A 165 7.73 -2.46 -0.06
N SER A 166 8.20 -1.31 0.41
CA SER A 166 8.58 -0.17 -0.45
C SER A 166 9.94 -0.42 -1.11
N SER A 167 10.25 0.30 -2.21
CA SER A 167 11.60 0.25 -2.79
C SER A 167 12.67 0.72 -1.79
N TYR A 168 12.34 1.66 -0.92
CA TYR A 168 13.25 2.17 0.10
C TYR A 168 13.63 1.12 1.14
N GLN A 169 12.70 0.24 1.51
CA GLN A 169 12.99 -0.87 2.42
C GLN A 169 13.84 -1.93 1.73
N LEU A 170 13.53 -2.24 0.46
CA LEU A 170 14.24 -3.25 -0.31
C LEU A 170 15.73 -2.94 -0.49
N ASP A 171 16.10 -1.65 -0.61
CA ASP A 171 17.50 -1.20 -0.65
C ASP A 171 18.26 -1.44 0.67
N LEU A 172 17.54 -1.63 1.77
CA LEU A 172 18.06 -1.77 3.13
C LEU A 172 17.95 -3.20 3.66
N LEU A 173 17.72 -4.17 2.77
CA LEU A 173 17.71 -5.59 3.10
C LEU A 173 19.08 -6.20 2.76
N GLU A 174 19.60 -7.04 3.64
CA GLU A 174 20.86 -7.76 3.45
C GLU A 174 20.64 -9.28 3.45
N HIS A 175 19.94 -9.80 4.46
CA HIS A 175 19.73 -11.22 4.69
C HIS A 175 18.26 -11.62 4.78
N ALA A 176 17.33 -10.68 4.88
CA ALA A 176 15.90 -10.98 4.85
C ALA A 176 15.54 -11.86 3.64
N ALA A 177 14.89 -12.99 3.93
CA ALA A 177 14.44 -13.96 2.95
C ALA A 177 12.93 -14.15 3.08
N PHE A 178 12.31 -14.56 1.97
CA PHE A 178 10.86 -14.68 1.85
C PHE A 178 10.54 -15.98 1.12
N ASP A 179 9.41 -16.62 1.43
CA ASP A 179 8.99 -17.87 0.78
C ASP A 179 8.41 -17.61 -0.61
N ALA A 180 7.63 -16.54 -0.73
CA ALA A 180 7.06 -16.08 -1.98
C ALA A 180 7.11 -14.56 -2.08
N CYS A 181 7.48 -14.06 -3.25
CA CYS A 181 7.59 -12.63 -3.52
C CYS A 181 6.72 -12.24 -4.70
N ALA A 182 5.98 -11.14 -4.58
CA ALA A 182 5.21 -10.55 -5.66
C ALA A 182 5.78 -9.20 -6.11
N LEU A 183 5.97 -9.05 -7.43
CA LEU A 183 6.23 -7.76 -8.09
C LEU A 183 5.04 -7.41 -8.99
N LEU A 184 4.22 -6.47 -8.54
CA LEU A 184 2.91 -6.19 -9.14
C LEU A 184 2.99 -5.39 -10.45
N ASN A 185 3.86 -4.39 -10.50
CA ASN A 185 4.05 -3.46 -11.62
C ASN A 185 5.21 -2.51 -11.31
N ILE A 186 5.81 -1.93 -12.36
CA ILE A 186 6.76 -0.81 -12.23
C ILE A 186 6.36 0.32 -13.18
N THR A 187 5.96 1.45 -12.61
CA THR A 187 5.78 2.74 -13.29
C THR A 187 6.65 3.81 -12.63
N PRO A 188 7.04 4.89 -13.34
CA PRO A 188 7.89 5.95 -12.79
C PRO A 188 7.35 6.51 -11.47
N ASP A 189 8.16 6.43 -10.42
CA ASP A 189 7.84 6.91 -9.07
C ASP A 189 9.14 7.03 -8.27
N HIS A 190 9.24 8.01 -7.38
CA HIS A 190 10.41 8.20 -6.49
C HIS A 190 11.79 8.19 -7.18
N LEU A 191 11.89 8.66 -8.43
CA LEU A 191 13.11 8.52 -9.25
C LEU A 191 14.32 9.27 -8.67
N ASP A 192 14.08 10.40 -8.01
CA ASP A 192 15.09 11.19 -7.30
C ASP A 192 15.78 10.37 -6.20
N ARG A 193 15.02 9.50 -5.53
CA ARG A 193 15.51 8.62 -4.48
C ARG A 193 16.29 7.41 -5.00
N HIS A 194 16.18 7.12 -6.27
CA HIS A 194 16.81 5.94 -6.89
C HIS A 194 17.85 6.29 -7.96
N GLY A 195 18.10 7.58 -8.21
CA GLY A 195 19.01 8.02 -9.27
C GLY A 195 18.47 7.71 -10.68
N GLY A 196 17.14 7.63 -10.83
CA GLY A 196 16.47 7.32 -12.10
C GLY A 196 15.73 5.98 -12.11
N MET A 197 15.19 5.63 -13.28
CA MET A 197 14.33 4.45 -13.47
C MET A 197 15.08 3.14 -13.25
N ASP A 198 16.32 3.04 -13.73
CA ASP A 198 17.13 1.82 -13.59
C ASP A 198 17.42 1.49 -12.13
N GLY A 199 17.72 2.51 -11.31
CA GLY A 199 17.88 2.33 -9.88
C GLY A 199 16.58 1.91 -9.20
N TYR A 200 15.44 2.45 -9.61
CA TYR A 200 14.13 2.07 -9.05
C TYR A 200 13.76 0.62 -9.36
N ILE A 201 14.05 0.17 -10.58
CA ILE A 201 13.92 -1.23 -11.00
C ILE A 201 14.88 -2.11 -10.19
N GLY A 202 16.14 -1.69 -10.05
CA GLY A 202 17.16 -2.38 -9.27
C GLY A 202 16.78 -2.56 -7.80
N ALA A 203 16.23 -1.52 -7.17
CA ALA A 203 15.73 -1.55 -5.80
C ALA A 203 14.59 -2.58 -5.65
N LYS A 204 13.61 -2.57 -6.56
CA LYS A 204 12.51 -3.56 -6.52
C LYS A 204 12.97 -4.99 -6.78
N ARG A 205 13.97 -5.18 -7.65
CA ARG A 205 14.56 -6.50 -7.93
C ARG A 205 15.14 -7.15 -6.66
N GLN A 206 15.57 -6.35 -5.67
CA GLN A 206 16.13 -6.89 -4.42
C GLN A 206 15.16 -7.80 -3.66
N ILE A 207 13.85 -7.70 -3.90
CA ILE A 207 12.85 -8.62 -3.32
C ILE A 207 13.13 -10.10 -3.69
N PHE A 208 13.86 -10.37 -4.78
CA PHE A 208 14.21 -11.70 -5.25
C PHE A 208 15.68 -12.10 -4.97
N ALA A 209 16.52 -11.17 -4.49
CA ALA A 209 17.97 -11.27 -4.58
C ALA A 209 18.62 -11.81 -3.30
N ARG A 210 18.55 -13.11 -2.98
CA ARG A 210 19.22 -13.68 -1.77
C ARG A 210 19.83 -15.08 -2.01
N ASN A 211 20.77 -15.49 -1.16
CA ASN A 211 21.58 -16.72 -1.31
C ASN A 211 20.76 -18.01 -1.49
N LYS A 212 19.53 -18.03 -0.97
CA LYS A 212 18.44 -18.88 -1.45
C LYS A 212 17.29 -17.92 -1.71
N GLY A 213 17.13 -17.46 -2.96
CA GLY A 213 16.02 -16.58 -3.33
C GLY A 213 14.67 -17.21 -2.98
N PRO A 214 13.56 -16.46 -3.09
CA PRO A 214 12.27 -17.00 -2.73
C PRO A 214 11.95 -18.25 -3.57
N LYS A 215 11.29 -19.23 -2.96
CA LYS A 215 10.84 -20.43 -3.68
C LYS A 215 9.93 -20.05 -4.85
N TRP A 216 9.10 -19.02 -4.66
CA TRP A 216 8.15 -18.52 -5.64
C TRP A 216 8.38 -17.04 -5.95
N ALA A 217 8.47 -16.70 -7.23
CA ALA A 217 8.43 -15.34 -7.71
C ALA A 217 7.18 -15.15 -8.57
N ILE A 218 6.22 -14.38 -8.04
CA ILE A 218 4.99 -14.02 -8.71
C ILE A 218 5.21 -12.65 -9.36
N ILE A 219 5.12 -12.53 -10.67
CA ILE A 219 5.55 -11.33 -11.38
C ILE A 219 4.61 -10.95 -12.52
N SER A 220 4.35 -9.65 -12.66
CA SER A 220 3.56 -9.11 -13.76
C SER A 220 4.30 -9.27 -15.08
N VAL A 221 3.57 -9.59 -16.15
CA VAL A 221 4.07 -9.45 -17.52
C VAL A 221 3.29 -8.40 -18.32
N ASP A 222 2.47 -7.59 -17.64
CA ASP A 222 1.65 -6.55 -18.24
C ASP A 222 2.41 -5.24 -18.51
N ASP A 223 3.61 -5.10 -17.93
CA ASP A 223 4.51 -3.96 -18.10
C ASP A 223 5.93 -4.42 -18.44
N GLU A 224 6.60 -3.66 -19.31
CA GLU A 224 7.89 -4.03 -19.88
C GLU A 224 8.99 -4.27 -18.83
N PRO A 225 9.16 -3.46 -17.76
CA PRO A 225 10.14 -3.73 -16.74
C PRO A 225 9.92 -5.07 -16.02
N CYS A 226 8.68 -5.38 -15.62
CA CYS A 226 8.40 -6.66 -14.96
C CYS A 226 8.57 -7.84 -15.92
N ALA A 227 8.11 -7.73 -17.18
CA ALA A 227 8.27 -8.79 -18.18
C ALA A 227 9.75 -9.12 -18.46
N LYS A 228 10.61 -8.09 -18.60
CA LYS A 228 12.06 -8.30 -18.72
C LYS A 228 12.64 -8.98 -17.49
N MET A 229 12.24 -8.51 -16.31
CA MET A 229 12.69 -9.07 -15.04
C MET A 229 12.28 -10.55 -14.89
N ALA A 230 11.07 -10.94 -15.31
CA ALA A 230 10.59 -12.32 -15.29
C ALA A 230 11.50 -13.24 -16.10
N VAL A 231 11.86 -12.83 -17.33
CA VAL A 231 12.79 -13.56 -18.20
C VAL A 231 14.17 -13.70 -17.58
N GLU A 232 14.70 -12.65 -16.96
CA GLU A 232 15.98 -12.68 -16.26
C GLU A 232 15.97 -13.64 -15.07
N LEU A 233 14.94 -13.57 -14.22
CA LEU A 233 14.79 -14.44 -13.05
C LEU A 233 14.65 -15.91 -13.47
N ALA A 234 13.94 -16.20 -14.57
CA ALA A 234 13.82 -17.54 -15.11
C ALA A 234 15.18 -18.10 -15.60
N ARG A 235 16.01 -17.26 -16.23
CA ARG A 235 17.36 -17.63 -16.68
C ARG A 235 18.33 -17.88 -15.52
N GLU A 236 18.23 -17.11 -14.45
CA GLU A 236 19.00 -17.32 -13.23
C GLU A 236 18.67 -18.66 -12.54
N GLY A 237 17.41 -19.09 -12.63
CA GLY A 237 16.93 -20.33 -12.01
C GLY A 237 16.85 -20.26 -10.48
N GLY A 238 16.69 -21.42 -9.86
CA GLY A 238 16.64 -21.55 -8.39
C GLY A 238 15.30 -21.17 -7.74
N ARG A 239 14.28 -20.85 -8.54
CA ARG A 239 12.94 -20.47 -8.09
C ARG A 239 11.88 -20.83 -9.13
N HIS A 240 10.64 -20.97 -8.69
CA HIS A 240 9.49 -21.12 -9.57
C HIS A 240 8.92 -19.74 -9.90
N ILE A 241 8.81 -19.44 -11.20
CA ILE A 241 8.20 -18.21 -11.68
C ILE A 241 6.71 -18.46 -11.92
N ILE A 242 5.87 -17.58 -11.39
CA ILE A 242 4.45 -17.50 -11.72
C ILE A 242 4.23 -16.16 -12.40
N GLU A 243 4.06 -16.20 -13.71
CA GLU A 243 3.69 -15.00 -14.47
C GLU A 243 2.21 -14.66 -14.22
N VAL A 244 1.93 -13.38 -14.06
CA VAL A 244 0.57 -12.83 -13.87
C VAL A 244 0.27 -11.83 -14.97
N SER A 245 -0.90 -11.95 -15.60
CA SER A 245 -1.37 -10.98 -16.59
C SER A 245 -2.87 -10.72 -16.52
N VAL A 246 -3.28 -9.47 -16.65
CA VAL A 246 -4.69 -9.08 -16.88
C VAL A 246 -4.90 -8.46 -18.26
N LYS A 247 -3.90 -8.58 -19.14
CA LYS A 247 -3.93 -8.08 -20.53
C LYS A 247 -3.83 -9.19 -21.58
N SER A 248 -3.24 -10.33 -21.23
CA SER A 248 -2.92 -11.41 -22.16
C SER A 248 -2.94 -12.76 -21.46
N THR A 249 -3.07 -13.83 -22.24
CA THR A 249 -2.93 -15.20 -21.72
C THR A 249 -1.45 -15.50 -21.45
N VAL A 250 -1.16 -16.11 -20.31
CA VAL A 250 0.17 -16.67 -20.00
C VAL A 250 0.04 -18.17 -19.79
N ASP A 251 0.96 -18.93 -20.36
CA ASP A 251 1.02 -20.38 -20.15
C ASP A 251 1.77 -20.66 -18.85
N HIS A 252 1.34 -21.69 -18.10
CA HIS A 252 1.95 -22.03 -16.80
C HIS A 252 1.92 -20.91 -15.75
N GLY A 253 0.97 -19.97 -15.89
CA GLY A 253 0.83 -18.81 -15.00
C GLY A 253 -0.60 -18.60 -14.52
N ILE A 254 -0.91 -17.35 -14.15
CA ILE A 254 -2.24 -16.91 -13.74
C ILE A 254 -2.62 -15.74 -14.64
N PHE A 255 -3.81 -15.78 -15.23
CA PHE A 255 -4.28 -14.64 -16.03
C PHE A 255 -5.76 -14.37 -15.86
N VAL A 256 -6.18 -13.18 -16.31
CA VAL A 256 -7.58 -12.83 -16.47
C VAL A 256 -7.90 -12.77 -17.95
N ASP A 257 -8.88 -13.56 -18.38
CA ASP A 257 -9.29 -13.60 -19.79
C ASP A 257 -10.11 -12.36 -20.19
N GLU A 258 -10.45 -12.28 -21.48
CA GLU A 258 -11.22 -11.16 -22.04
C GLU A 258 -12.63 -11.02 -21.46
N ASN A 259 -13.18 -12.10 -20.89
CA ASN A 259 -14.50 -12.13 -20.26
C ASN A 259 -14.45 -11.81 -18.77
N GLY A 260 -13.26 -11.56 -18.20
CA GLY A 260 -13.08 -11.26 -16.79
C GLY A 260 -12.92 -12.48 -15.89
N TRP A 261 -12.71 -13.68 -16.45
CA TRP A 261 -12.45 -14.87 -15.64
C TRP A 261 -11.00 -14.94 -15.21
N LEU A 262 -10.78 -15.12 -13.90
CA LEU A 262 -9.49 -15.52 -13.34
C LEU A 262 -9.23 -16.99 -13.71
N ILE A 263 -8.10 -17.25 -14.37
CA ILE A 263 -7.65 -18.56 -14.81
C ILE A 263 -6.36 -18.95 -14.05
N ASP A 264 -6.35 -20.15 -13.47
CA ASP A 264 -5.14 -20.82 -12.97
C ASP A 264 -4.66 -21.81 -14.05
N ASP A 265 -3.45 -21.62 -14.55
CA ASP A 265 -2.77 -22.53 -15.49
C ASP A 265 -1.45 -23.09 -14.91
N LEU A 266 -1.24 -23.03 -13.60
CA LEU A 266 0.03 -23.43 -12.95
C LEU A 266 0.46 -24.88 -13.25
N THR A 267 -0.49 -25.75 -13.64
CA THR A 267 -0.26 -27.16 -13.98
C THR A 267 -0.26 -27.45 -15.49
N GLY A 268 -0.45 -26.42 -16.33
CA GLY A 268 -0.70 -26.57 -17.77
C GLY A 268 -2.13 -27.00 -18.12
N ALA A 269 -3.02 -27.09 -17.12
CA ALA A 269 -4.43 -27.34 -17.28
C ALA A 269 -5.24 -26.10 -16.86
N LYS A 270 -5.61 -25.28 -17.83
CA LYS A 270 -6.38 -24.05 -17.65
C LYS A 270 -7.68 -24.32 -16.90
N THR A 271 -7.79 -23.77 -15.71
CA THR A 271 -8.96 -23.89 -14.84
C THR A 271 -9.58 -22.53 -14.59
N GLN A 272 -10.88 -22.39 -14.89
CA GLN A 272 -11.65 -21.20 -14.51
C GLN A 272 -11.87 -21.19 -12.99
N ILE A 273 -11.41 -20.14 -12.33
CA ILE A 273 -11.44 -20.01 -10.87
C ILE A 273 -12.62 -19.14 -10.42
N LEU A 274 -12.70 -17.91 -10.94
CA LEU A 274 -13.68 -16.93 -10.48
C LEU A 274 -13.96 -15.91 -11.59
N ASP A 275 -15.24 -15.64 -11.83
CA ASP A 275 -15.66 -14.49 -12.63
C ASP A 275 -15.47 -13.22 -11.80
N LEU A 276 -14.46 -12.42 -12.15
CA LEU A 276 -14.10 -11.23 -11.39
C LEU A 276 -15.12 -10.09 -11.54
N ALA A 277 -16.04 -10.16 -12.51
CA ALA A 277 -17.15 -9.22 -12.59
C ALA A 277 -18.14 -9.40 -11.42
N THR A 278 -18.18 -10.59 -10.81
CA THR A 278 -19.02 -10.87 -9.63
C THR A 278 -18.46 -10.30 -8.32
N VAL A 279 -17.17 -9.90 -8.30
CA VAL A 279 -16.48 -9.33 -7.14
C VAL A 279 -16.77 -7.82 -7.06
N THR A 280 -18.03 -7.48 -6.82
CA THR A 280 -18.56 -6.10 -6.95
C THR A 280 -17.97 -5.08 -5.95
N HIS A 281 -17.31 -5.53 -4.88
CA HIS A 281 -16.61 -4.68 -3.90
C HIS A 281 -15.17 -4.34 -4.31
N MET A 282 -14.64 -4.98 -5.35
CA MET A 282 -13.30 -4.69 -5.90
C MET A 282 -13.37 -4.49 -7.42
N PRO A 283 -14.11 -3.48 -7.92
CA PRO A 283 -14.30 -3.29 -9.34
C PRO A 283 -13.01 -2.84 -10.04
N GLY A 284 -12.94 -3.10 -11.35
CA GLY A 284 -11.92 -2.56 -12.25
C GLY A 284 -10.68 -3.45 -12.44
N LYS A 285 -10.03 -3.31 -13.60
CA LYS A 285 -8.89 -4.14 -14.02
C LYS A 285 -7.70 -4.09 -13.07
N HIS A 286 -7.47 -2.95 -12.41
CA HIS A 286 -6.39 -2.82 -11.42
C HIS A 286 -6.65 -3.70 -10.18
N ASN A 287 -7.92 -3.90 -9.80
CA ASN A 287 -8.29 -4.82 -8.73
C ASN A 287 -8.28 -6.28 -9.21
N TRP A 288 -8.59 -6.55 -10.47
CA TRP A 288 -8.37 -7.87 -11.05
C TRP A 288 -6.91 -8.29 -10.95
N GLN A 289 -5.98 -7.36 -11.23
CA GLN A 289 -4.55 -7.60 -11.02
C GLN A 289 -4.24 -7.89 -9.54
N ASN A 290 -4.73 -7.07 -8.60
CA ASN A 290 -4.55 -7.31 -7.16
C ASN A 290 -5.07 -8.70 -6.73
N ILE A 291 -6.24 -9.12 -7.24
CA ILE A 291 -6.84 -10.42 -6.96
C ILE A 291 -5.99 -11.56 -7.54
N ALA A 292 -5.53 -11.44 -8.79
CA ALA A 292 -4.69 -12.44 -9.44
C ALA A 292 -3.36 -12.65 -8.69
N PHE A 293 -2.73 -11.56 -8.22
CA PHE A 293 -1.52 -11.67 -7.38
C PHE A 293 -1.79 -12.27 -6.01
N ALA A 294 -2.87 -11.84 -5.33
CA ALA A 294 -3.25 -12.42 -4.05
C ALA A 294 -3.54 -13.92 -4.19
N TYR A 295 -4.23 -14.32 -5.27
CA TYR A 295 -4.44 -15.71 -5.62
C TYR A 295 -3.11 -16.46 -5.77
N GLY A 296 -2.18 -15.96 -6.60
CA GLY A 296 -0.87 -16.58 -6.81
C GLY A 296 -0.04 -16.73 -5.53
N LEU A 297 -0.03 -15.72 -4.66
CA LEU A 297 0.64 -15.78 -3.35
C LEU A 297 0.00 -16.83 -2.43
N CYS A 298 -1.32 -16.91 -2.39
CA CYS A 298 -2.04 -17.90 -1.60
C CYS A 298 -1.81 -19.33 -2.13
N ARG A 299 -1.77 -19.52 -3.46
CA ARG A 299 -1.40 -20.81 -4.08
C ARG A 299 0.04 -21.20 -3.75
N ALA A 300 0.99 -20.26 -3.82
CA ALA A 300 2.37 -20.48 -3.43
C ALA A 300 2.53 -20.90 -1.96
N ARG A 301 1.66 -20.40 -1.08
CA ARG A 301 1.58 -20.79 0.34
C ARG A 301 0.86 -22.14 0.58
N GLY A 302 0.22 -22.68 -0.45
CA GLY A 302 -0.49 -23.97 -0.39
C GLY A 302 -1.97 -23.87 -0.02
N VAL A 303 -2.60 -22.71 -0.18
CA VAL A 303 -4.04 -22.55 0.06
C VAL A 303 -4.83 -23.07 -1.16
N ASP A 304 -5.88 -23.84 -0.91
CA ASP A 304 -6.77 -24.37 -1.95
C ASP A 304 -7.59 -23.27 -2.63
N ALA A 305 -7.80 -23.42 -3.94
CA ALA A 305 -8.50 -22.43 -4.76
C ALA A 305 -9.89 -22.07 -4.22
N THR A 306 -10.64 -23.03 -3.70
CA THR A 306 -11.98 -22.81 -3.12
C THR A 306 -11.93 -21.87 -1.92
N ARG A 307 -10.99 -22.08 -1.00
CA ARG A 307 -10.80 -21.22 0.18
C ARG A 307 -10.31 -19.83 -0.21
N ILE A 308 -9.51 -19.75 -1.28
CA ILE A 308 -9.09 -18.46 -1.84
C ILE A 308 -10.29 -17.68 -2.37
N ILE A 309 -11.19 -18.33 -3.11
CA ILE A 309 -12.42 -17.72 -3.62
C ILE A 309 -13.28 -17.20 -2.45
N ASP A 310 -13.52 -18.01 -1.42
CA ASP A 310 -14.28 -17.59 -0.23
C ASP A 310 -13.64 -16.37 0.45
N GLY A 311 -12.31 -16.35 0.55
CA GLY A 311 -11.56 -15.22 1.07
C GLY A 311 -11.72 -13.95 0.22
N ILE A 312 -11.63 -14.06 -1.11
CA ILE A 312 -11.84 -12.93 -2.03
C ILE A 312 -13.26 -12.35 -1.86
N MET A 313 -14.27 -13.22 -1.80
CA MET A 313 -15.68 -12.82 -1.72
C MET A 313 -16.03 -12.15 -0.38
N THR A 314 -15.29 -12.46 0.69
CA THR A 314 -15.53 -11.90 2.04
C THR A 314 -14.60 -10.74 2.39
N PHE A 315 -13.67 -10.37 1.51
CA PHE A 315 -12.74 -9.28 1.77
C PHE A 315 -13.49 -7.93 1.85
N PRO A 316 -13.41 -7.19 2.96
CA PRO A 316 -14.19 -5.96 3.13
C PRO A 316 -13.65 -4.76 2.33
N GLY A 317 -12.53 -4.91 1.62
CA GLY A 317 -11.79 -3.78 1.04
C GLY A 317 -10.82 -3.13 2.04
N LEU A 318 -10.18 -2.04 1.62
CA LEU A 318 -9.32 -1.24 2.48
C LEU A 318 -10.00 0.08 2.81
N ALA A 319 -10.02 0.44 4.09
CA ALA A 319 -10.49 1.75 4.54
C ALA A 319 -9.82 2.87 3.73
N HIS A 320 -10.63 3.82 3.27
CA HIS A 320 -10.21 5.00 2.51
C HIS A 320 -9.53 4.73 1.16
N ARG A 321 -9.56 3.49 0.64
CA ARG A 321 -9.07 3.12 -0.70
C ARG A 321 -10.20 2.47 -1.50
N GLN A 322 -10.94 3.29 -2.26
CA GLN A 322 -12.19 2.90 -2.91
C GLN A 322 -13.12 2.09 -1.98
N GLU A 323 -13.17 2.46 -0.70
CA GLU A 323 -13.95 1.79 0.33
C GLU A 323 -15.44 2.06 0.05
N ARG A 324 -16.17 1.00 -0.30
CA ARG A 324 -17.62 1.08 -0.49
C ARG A 324 -18.30 1.09 0.88
N LEU A 325 -18.86 2.24 1.26
CA LEU A 325 -19.51 2.43 2.56
C LEU A 325 -20.91 1.80 2.63
N GLY A 326 -21.56 1.69 1.47
CA GLY A 326 -22.92 1.18 1.32
C GLY A 326 -23.71 2.02 0.32
N SER A 327 -25.04 2.03 0.44
CA SER A 327 -25.91 2.80 -0.44
C SER A 327 -27.07 3.49 0.30
N ILE A 328 -27.53 4.61 -0.26
CA ILE A 328 -28.76 5.31 0.14
C ILE A 328 -29.67 5.33 -1.10
N GLY A 329 -30.72 4.50 -1.12
CA GLY A 329 -31.46 4.26 -2.36
C GLY A 329 -30.58 3.58 -3.41
N ASN A 330 -30.58 4.13 -4.63
CA ASN A 330 -29.73 3.73 -5.75
C ASN A 330 -28.35 4.43 -5.77
N VAL A 331 -28.01 5.20 -4.73
CA VAL A 331 -26.75 5.96 -4.66
C VAL A 331 -25.74 5.20 -3.82
N ILE A 332 -24.62 4.79 -4.42
CA ILE A 332 -23.49 4.14 -3.77
C ILE A 332 -22.52 5.20 -3.23
N PHE A 333 -21.99 4.99 -2.02
CA PHE A 333 -20.97 5.85 -1.42
C PHE A 333 -19.60 5.17 -1.47
N VAL A 334 -18.61 5.87 -2.05
CA VAL A 334 -17.23 5.38 -2.19
C VAL A 334 -16.26 6.36 -1.53
N ASN A 335 -15.52 5.86 -0.54
CA ASN A 335 -14.50 6.60 0.19
C ASN A 335 -13.11 6.25 -0.35
N ASP A 336 -12.52 7.16 -1.11
CA ASP A 336 -11.15 7.07 -1.63
C ASP A 336 -10.30 8.25 -1.14
N SER A 337 -10.47 8.64 0.14
CA SER A 337 -9.75 9.77 0.74
C SER A 337 -8.21 9.67 0.63
N LYS A 338 -7.66 8.45 0.45
CA LYS A 338 -6.22 8.22 0.26
C LYS A 338 -5.72 8.68 -1.12
N ALA A 339 -6.58 8.95 -2.10
CA ALA A 339 -6.21 9.52 -3.39
C ALA A 339 -5.80 11.00 -3.26
N THR A 340 -4.59 11.22 -2.75
CA THR A 340 -4.05 12.57 -2.46
C THR A 340 -3.33 13.23 -3.65
N ASN A 341 -3.52 12.72 -4.86
CA ASN A 341 -3.00 13.28 -6.12
C ASN A 341 -3.89 12.84 -7.31
N ALA A 342 -3.66 13.43 -8.50
CA ALA A 342 -4.41 13.12 -9.71
C ALA A 342 -4.27 11.65 -10.15
N GLU A 343 -3.05 11.09 -10.18
CA GLU A 343 -2.82 9.71 -10.63
C GLU A 343 -3.56 8.67 -9.77
N ALA A 344 -3.64 8.90 -8.45
CA ALA A 344 -4.43 8.05 -7.56
C ALA A 344 -5.93 8.21 -7.84
N SER A 345 -6.38 9.44 -8.09
CA SER A 345 -7.79 9.72 -8.39
C SER A 345 -8.24 9.13 -9.73
N ALA A 346 -7.38 9.14 -10.75
CA ALA A 346 -7.63 8.51 -12.06
C ALA A 346 -8.01 7.02 -11.92
N LYS A 347 -7.33 6.30 -11.02
CA LYS A 347 -7.62 4.88 -10.75
C LYS A 347 -9.01 4.66 -10.17
N ALA A 348 -9.50 5.56 -9.33
CA ALA A 348 -10.86 5.48 -8.80
C ALA A 348 -11.90 5.94 -9.83
N LEU A 349 -11.66 7.04 -10.53
CA LEU A 349 -12.59 7.58 -11.54
C LEU A 349 -12.79 6.63 -12.73
N SER A 350 -11.79 5.82 -13.07
CA SER A 350 -11.90 4.79 -14.12
C SER A 350 -12.72 3.56 -13.70
N ALA A 351 -12.96 3.36 -12.40
CA ALA A 351 -13.62 2.16 -11.88
C ALA A 351 -15.15 2.29 -11.76
N TYR A 352 -15.69 3.51 -11.93
CA TYR A 352 -17.10 3.81 -11.72
C TYR A 352 -17.66 4.68 -12.86
N GLN A 353 -18.98 4.72 -12.93
CA GLN A 353 -19.75 5.55 -13.86
C GLN A 353 -20.77 6.36 -13.06
N ASN A 354 -21.36 7.40 -13.66
CA ASN A 354 -22.39 8.23 -13.02
C ASN A 354 -21.92 8.84 -11.68
N ILE A 355 -20.73 9.46 -11.70
CA ILE A 355 -20.01 9.91 -10.50
C ILE A 355 -20.43 11.34 -10.10
N HIS A 356 -20.79 11.51 -8.84
CA HIS A 356 -20.86 12.78 -8.12
C HIS A 356 -19.57 12.95 -7.32
N TRP A 357 -18.64 13.71 -7.89
CA TRP A 357 -17.23 13.70 -7.51
C TRP A 357 -16.92 14.76 -6.46
N ILE A 358 -16.59 14.36 -5.24
CA ILE A 358 -16.10 15.28 -4.20
C ILE A 358 -14.58 15.39 -4.33
N VAL A 359 -14.09 16.60 -4.63
CA VAL A 359 -12.70 16.87 -4.98
C VAL A 359 -12.17 18.12 -4.28
N GLY A 360 -10.91 18.11 -3.88
CA GLY A 360 -10.26 19.26 -3.27
C GLY A 360 -9.62 18.99 -1.91
N GLY A 361 -9.07 20.04 -1.33
CA GLY A 361 -8.13 20.02 -0.20
C GLY A 361 -6.91 20.91 -0.50
N LYS A 362 -5.77 20.61 0.12
CA LYS A 362 -4.50 21.26 -0.22
C LYS A 362 -3.91 20.72 -1.53
N PRO A 363 -3.85 21.54 -2.60
CA PRO A 363 -3.41 21.07 -3.91
C PRO A 363 -1.92 20.73 -3.92
N LYS A 364 -1.56 19.76 -4.76
CA LYS A 364 -0.18 19.46 -5.14
C LYS A 364 0.10 20.03 -6.53
N GLU A 365 1.37 20.03 -6.92
CA GLU A 365 1.77 20.38 -8.28
C GLU A 365 0.99 19.56 -9.32
N GLY A 366 0.56 20.21 -10.41
CA GLY A 366 -0.30 19.61 -11.44
C GLY A 366 -1.80 19.57 -11.11
N GLY A 367 -2.20 19.66 -9.84
CA GLY A 367 -3.62 19.71 -9.45
C GLY A 367 -4.42 18.51 -9.93
N ILE A 368 -5.44 18.76 -10.76
CA ILE A 368 -6.31 17.76 -11.41
C ILE A 368 -6.07 17.64 -12.93
N ALA A 369 -5.00 18.23 -13.45
CA ALA A 369 -4.64 18.08 -14.86
C ALA A 369 -4.41 16.61 -15.21
N GLY A 370 -4.85 16.19 -16.39
CA GLY A 370 -4.76 14.79 -16.85
C GLY A 370 -5.94 13.92 -16.43
N LEU A 371 -6.95 14.46 -15.74
CA LEU A 371 -8.19 13.75 -15.39
C LEU A 371 -9.31 13.94 -16.42
N GLU A 372 -9.08 14.72 -17.48
CA GLU A 372 -10.08 15.10 -18.48
C GLU A 372 -10.66 13.88 -19.20
N GLU A 373 -9.86 12.83 -19.38
CA GLU A 373 -10.32 11.57 -19.99
C GLU A 373 -11.42 10.86 -19.18
N PHE A 374 -11.56 11.16 -17.88
CA PHE A 374 -12.56 10.56 -17.00
C PHE A 374 -13.81 11.42 -16.81
N TYR A 375 -13.83 12.67 -17.30
CA TYR A 375 -14.99 13.55 -17.19
C TYR A 375 -16.29 12.95 -17.75
N PRO A 376 -16.29 12.13 -18.83
CA PRO A 376 -17.50 11.44 -19.28
C PRO A 376 -18.17 10.55 -18.23
N ASN A 377 -17.41 10.05 -17.25
CA ASN A 377 -17.94 9.22 -16.16
C ASN A 377 -18.55 10.07 -15.03
N ILE A 378 -18.34 11.40 -15.03
CA ILE A 378 -18.65 12.31 -13.92
C ILE A 378 -19.84 13.19 -14.31
N LYS A 379 -20.86 13.27 -13.44
CA LYS A 379 -22.01 14.16 -13.62
C LYS A 379 -21.73 15.57 -13.14
N LYS A 380 -21.07 15.70 -11.99
CA LYS A 380 -20.75 16.99 -11.36
C LYS A 380 -19.63 16.84 -10.33
N ALA A 381 -18.78 17.86 -10.24
CA ALA A 381 -17.74 17.99 -9.22
C ALA A 381 -18.18 18.92 -8.07
N TYR A 382 -17.87 18.53 -6.84
CA TYR A 382 -18.18 19.26 -5.61
C TYR A 382 -16.86 19.62 -4.94
N LEU A 383 -16.48 20.88 -5.08
CA LEU A 383 -15.16 21.39 -4.71
C LEU A 383 -15.11 21.68 -3.21
N ILE A 384 -14.00 21.34 -2.56
CA ILE A 384 -13.74 21.61 -1.14
C ILE A 384 -12.32 22.14 -0.92
N GLY A 385 -12.11 22.81 0.21
CA GLY A 385 -10.77 23.16 0.70
C GLY A 385 -10.05 24.28 -0.07
N GLU A 386 -8.73 24.37 0.11
CA GLU A 386 -7.89 25.41 -0.50
C GLU A 386 -7.88 25.38 -2.04
N ALA A 387 -8.09 24.20 -2.65
CA ALA A 387 -8.03 24.00 -4.09
C ALA A 387 -9.25 24.50 -4.87
N GLU A 388 -10.33 24.97 -4.22
CA GLU A 388 -11.59 25.30 -4.89
C GLU A 388 -11.46 26.23 -6.09
N ASP A 389 -10.77 27.36 -5.90
CA ASP A 389 -10.64 28.36 -6.96
C ASP A 389 -9.80 27.83 -8.13
N ALA A 390 -8.71 27.12 -7.82
CA ALA A 390 -7.83 26.54 -8.82
C ALA A 390 -8.55 25.43 -9.62
N PHE A 391 -9.27 24.54 -8.95
CA PHE A 391 -9.97 23.43 -9.60
C PHE A 391 -11.19 23.91 -10.37
N ALA A 392 -11.92 24.92 -9.88
CA ALA A 392 -13.00 25.56 -10.65
C ALA A 392 -12.47 26.14 -11.98
N LEU A 393 -11.28 26.77 -11.95
CA LEU A 393 -10.64 27.29 -13.16
C LEU A 393 -10.24 26.16 -14.12
N THR A 394 -9.66 25.07 -13.61
CA THR A 394 -9.27 23.92 -14.43
C THR A 394 -10.47 23.19 -15.03
N LEU A 395 -11.56 23.00 -14.28
CA LEU A 395 -12.77 22.33 -14.76
C LEU A 395 -13.54 23.19 -15.77
N GLY A 396 -13.52 24.51 -15.62
CA GLY A 396 -14.10 25.44 -16.57
C GLY A 396 -15.54 25.10 -16.94
N ASN A 397 -15.80 24.94 -18.23
CA ASN A 397 -17.09 24.48 -18.77
C ASN A 397 -17.08 23.00 -19.17
N ASP A 398 -15.95 22.30 -18.99
CA ASP A 398 -15.77 20.92 -19.43
C ASP A 398 -16.49 19.92 -18.51
N LEU A 399 -16.70 20.31 -17.25
CA LEU A 399 -17.45 19.52 -16.27
C LEU A 399 -18.25 20.45 -15.34
N PRO A 400 -19.55 20.19 -15.08
CA PRO A 400 -20.30 20.96 -14.10
C PRO A 400 -19.65 20.88 -12.71
N TRP A 401 -19.57 22.01 -12.01
CA TRP A 401 -18.98 22.06 -10.67
C TRP A 401 -19.72 23.01 -9.73
N GLU A 402 -19.52 22.82 -8.42
CA GLU A 402 -20.02 23.69 -7.35
C GLU A 402 -18.97 23.82 -6.24
N LYS A 403 -18.81 25.03 -5.68
CA LYS A 403 -17.93 25.27 -4.52
C LYS A 403 -18.71 25.03 -3.23
N CYS A 404 -18.30 24.03 -2.46
CA CYS A 404 -19.00 23.58 -1.26
C CYS A 404 -18.28 23.95 0.04
N LYS A 405 -17.02 24.34 -0.06
CA LYS A 405 -16.03 24.68 0.98
C LYS A 405 -15.65 23.50 1.84
N THR A 406 -16.63 22.83 2.43
CA THR A 406 -16.44 21.76 3.40
C THR A 406 -17.02 20.45 2.91
N LEU A 407 -16.45 19.36 3.42
CA LEU A 407 -16.84 17.99 3.06
C LEU A 407 -18.31 17.68 3.35
N ASP A 408 -18.87 18.20 4.45
CA ASP A 408 -20.27 17.95 4.82
C ASP A 408 -21.27 18.60 3.85
N VAL A 409 -20.97 19.82 3.39
CA VAL A 409 -21.78 20.53 2.39
C VAL A 409 -21.69 19.81 1.05
N ALA A 410 -20.48 19.45 0.61
CA ALA A 410 -20.25 18.71 -0.62
C ALA A 410 -20.99 17.37 -0.64
N THR A 411 -20.92 16.62 0.45
CA THR A 411 -21.56 15.29 0.57
C THR A 411 -23.09 15.40 0.49
N LYS A 412 -23.69 16.39 1.17
CA LYS A 412 -25.14 16.62 1.12
C LYS A 412 -25.60 17.08 -0.26
N ALA A 413 -24.86 17.97 -0.91
CA ALA A 413 -25.16 18.45 -2.26
C ALA A 413 -25.05 17.30 -3.29
N ALA A 414 -23.98 16.51 -3.22
CA ALA A 414 -23.76 15.35 -4.06
C ALA A 414 -24.87 14.31 -3.93
N LEU A 415 -25.27 13.97 -2.70
CA LEU A 415 -26.38 13.03 -2.48
C LEU A 415 -27.71 13.55 -3.04
N LYS A 416 -28.02 14.83 -2.81
CA LYS A 416 -29.26 15.45 -3.29
C LYS A 416 -29.36 15.39 -4.82
N ASP A 417 -28.28 15.77 -5.51
CA ASP A 417 -28.23 15.75 -6.96
C ASP A 417 -28.30 14.30 -7.49
N ALA A 418 -27.59 13.37 -6.84
CA ALA A 418 -27.59 11.95 -7.22
C ALA A 418 -28.98 11.31 -7.10
N LEU A 419 -29.72 11.58 -6.03
CA LEU A 419 -31.09 11.07 -5.84
C LEU A 419 -32.09 11.66 -6.83
N SER A 420 -31.82 12.86 -7.36
CA SER A 420 -32.65 13.51 -8.36
C SER A 420 -32.42 12.96 -9.78
N GLY A 421 -31.39 12.12 -9.97
CA GLY A 421 -31.00 11.51 -11.25
C GLY A 421 -31.89 10.36 -11.75
N GLY A 422 -32.91 9.96 -11.00
CA GLY A 422 -33.82 8.86 -11.37
C GLY A 422 -33.38 7.50 -10.83
N GLU A 423 -33.66 6.41 -11.56
CA GLU A 423 -33.42 5.02 -11.11
C GLU A 423 -32.01 4.49 -11.44
N GLU A 424 -31.23 5.18 -12.29
CA GLU A 424 -29.87 4.77 -12.62
C GLU A 424 -28.98 4.77 -11.37
N THR A 425 -28.13 3.75 -11.21
CA THR A 425 -27.21 3.70 -10.07
C THR A 425 -26.22 4.87 -10.16
N ALA A 426 -26.16 5.70 -9.13
CA ALA A 426 -25.25 6.85 -9.04
C ALA A 426 -24.18 6.60 -7.97
N VAL A 427 -23.04 7.27 -8.08
CA VAL A 427 -21.92 7.09 -7.14
C VAL A 427 -21.50 8.42 -6.54
N VAL A 428 -21.72 8.62 -5.24
CA VAL A 428 -21.10 9.73 -4.50
C VAL A 428 -19.71 9.29 -4.06
N MET A 429 -18.69 9.93 -4.64
CA MET A 429 -17.30 9.50 -4.49
C MET A 429 -16.43 10.60 -3.90
N LEU A 430 -15.80 10.33 -2.76
CA LEU A 430 -14.69 11.13 -2.26
C LEU A 430 -13.38 10.63 -2.86
N THR A 431 -12.92 11.25 -3.94
CA THR A 431 -11.56 11.03 -4.49
C THR A 431 -10.88 12.39 -4.68
N PRO A 432 -10.16 12.90 -3.66
CA PRO A 432 -9.95 14.33 -3.50
C PRO A 432 -8.87 14.94 -4.40
N ALA A 433 -8.00 14.14 -5.02
CA ALA A 433 -6.81 14.58 -5.76
C ALA A 433 -5.85 15.53 -5.00
N CYS A 434 -6.08 15.73 -3.70
CA CYS A 434 -5.39 16.69 -2.85
C CYS A 434 -4.96 16.07 -1.52
N ALA A 435 -3.91 16.63 -0.93
CA ALA A 435 -3.62 16.41 0.49
C ALA A 435 -4.77 16.97 1.35
N SER A 436 -4.92 16.46 2.57
CA SER A 436 -6.03 16.80 3.47
C SER A 436 -5.72 17.92 4.47
N PHE A 437 -4.46 18.40 4.50
CA PHE A 437 -3.90 19.17 5.62
C PHE A 437 -4.45 20.59 5.80
N ASP A 438 -5.24 21.06 4.85
CA ASP A 438 -5.96 22.33 4.94
C ASP A 438 -7.17 22.25 5.88
N GLN A 439 -7.85 21.10 5.93
CA GLN A 439 -9.09 20.92 6.71
C GLN A 439 -9.03 19.78 7.73
N PHE A 440 -8.06 18.86 7.59
CA PHE A 440 -7.97 17.64 8.39
C PHE A 440 -6.53 17.33 8.78
N LYS A 441 -6.35 16.64 9.91
CA LYS A 441 -5.03 16.21 10.39
C LYS A 441 -4.35 15.18 9.48
N SER A 442 -5.14 14.37 8.77
CA SER A 442 -4.65 13.34 7.86
C SER A 442 -5.75 12.91 6.87
N PHE A 443 -5.39 12.09 5.89
CA PHE A 443 -6.37 11.57 4.93
C PHE A 443 -7.31 10.56 5.60
N GLU A 444 -6.85 9.83 6.62
CA GLU A 444 -7.69 8.96 7.45
C GLU A 444 -8.76 9.79 8.15
N ALA A 445 -8.39 10.89 8.81
CA ALA A 445 -9.36 11.77 9.47
C ALA A 445 -10.41 12.35 8.49
N ARG A 446 -10.01 12.69 7.27
CA ARG A 446 -10.94 13.11 6.20
C ARG A 446 -11.86 11.97 5.75
N GLY A 447 -11.30 10.77 5.60
CA GLY A 447 -12.03 9.58 5.19
C GLY A 447 -13.01 9.07 6.26
N ASP A 448 -12.64 9.18 7.54
CA ASP A 448 -13.50 8.90 8.69
C ASP A 448 -14.65 9.90 8.76
N ALA A 449 -14.37 11.19 8.57
CA ALA A 449 -15.42 12.21 8.50
C ALA A 449 -16.43 11.93 7.38
N PHE A 450 -15.98 11.45 6.22
CA PHE A 450 -16.89 11.03 5.14
C PHE A 450 -17.73 9.80 5.51
N ARG A 451 -17.14 8.82 6.21
CA ARG A 451 -17.85 7.65 6.74
C ARG A 451 -18.93 8.02 7.76
N ASP A 452 -18.61 8.96 8.65
CA ASP A 452 -19.54 9.46 9.66
C ASP A 452 -20.70 10.21 8.99
N LEU A 453 -20.41 11.05 7.98
CA LEU A 453 -21.42 11.74 7.18
C LEU A 453 -22.34 10.76 6.45
N TYR A 454 -21.78 9.72 5.83
CA TYR A 454 -22.57 8.65 5.21
C TYR A 454 -23.51 7.99 6.23
N SER A 455 -22.99 7.60 7.40
CA SER A 455 -23.77 6.93 8.45
C SER A 455 -24.95 7.81 8.91
N GLN A 456 -24.68 9.09 9.17
CA GLN A 456 -25.71 10.07 9.55
C GLN A 456 -26.80 10.24 8.48
N LEU A 457 -26.41 10.27 7.21
CA LEU A 457 -27.35 10.40 6.08
C LEU A 457 -28.18 9.12 5.87
N ALA A 458 -27.57 7.95 6.04
CA ALA A 458 -28.24 6.66 5.93
C ALA A 458 -29.28 6.46 7.05
N ASP A 459 -28.94 6.85 8.28
CA ASP A 459 -29.85 6.81 9.44
C ASP A 459 -31.03 7.76 9.25
N ALA A 460 -30.78 9.00 8.81
CA ALA A 460 -31.82 9.99 8.56
C ALA A 460 -32.80 9.53 7.45
N ASN A 461 -32.28 8.90 6.39
CA ASN A 461 -33.10 8.35 5.31
C ASN A 461 -33.96 7.17 5.77
N THR A 462 -33.46 6.35 6.69
CA THR A 462 -34.21 5.23 7.28
C THR A 462 -35.33 5.75 8.18
N ALA A 463 -35.03 6.74 9.04
CA ALA A 463 -36.04 7.37 9.90
C ALA A 463 -37.16 8.07 9.11
N GLY A 464 -36.82 8.74 8.00
CA GLY A 464 -37.79 9.39 7.11
C GLY A 464 -38.75 8.42 6.40
N LYS A 465 -38.35 7.15 6.20
CA LYS A 465 -39.21 6.10 5.60
C LYS A 465 -40.11 5.37 6.61
N VAL A 466 -39.80 5.45 7.90
CA VAL A 466 -40.61 4.82 8.97
C VAL A 466 -41.69 5.78 9.49
N GLY A 467 -41.52 7.09 9.29
CA GLY A 467 -42.47 8.14 9.69
C GLY A 467 -43.41 8.64 8.58
N ALA A 468 -43.29 8.10 7.35
CA ALA A 468 -44.18 8.35 6.22
C ALA A 468 -45.03 7.11 5.95
#